data_AF-A0A842IS31-F1
#
_entry.id   AF-A0A842IS31-F1
#
_cell.length_a   1.000
_cell.length_b   1.000
_cell.length_c   1.000
_cell.angle_alpha   90.00
_cell.angle_beta   90.00
_cell.angle_gamma   90.00
#
_symmetry.space_group_name_H-M   'P 1'
#
loop_
_entity.id
_entity.type
_entity.pdbx_description
1 polymer ?
#
loop_
_entity_poly.entity_id
_entity_poly.type
_entity_poly.pdbx_seq_one_letter_code
_entity_poly.pdbx_strand_id
1 'polypeptide(L)'
;MKKYLLLIAFFLVFTSISIYAQEASIKYESNGKTTTLRSSNPFAKFFGEWTLKDDDWRQNWGGETEYIKIPKHHTVSAGINTKNTLISIIDGPEPNGHIFWSYNPNTKEVYHLSSFGDIRAGHGKGTIDDNGNLRLKLSFEGEPKGTYRVYTYTWLTNDEYELKSEQFDKNDKPTGLFYAGNFIRVKVPGDDIKREVLKHGEIIREAFSKADIETIRSLHHPEVIKALGYNDIKNGREAVVSSLRDTLSNYNLEFIENEIENILVEGNIAIEQTKFSIKGTPKQGGESFIFSGRTIVTYIKYADSPTGWATIREIIQPSN
;
A
#
# COMPACT_ATOMS: atom_id res chain seq x y z
N MET A 1 29.25 70.87 -18.32
CA MET A 1 30.01 70.15 -17.28
C MET A 1 29.08 69.17 -16.58
N LYS A 2 29.43 67.87 -16.65
CA LYS A 2 29.08 66.75 -15.76
C LYS A 2 27.69 66.71 -15.12
N LYS A 3 26.84 65.76 -15.56
CA LYS A 3 26.05 64.92 -14.65
C LYS A 3 26.02 63.48 -15.14
N TYR A 4 26.28 62.59 -14.19
CA TYR A 4 26.66 61.19 -14.34
C TYR A 4 25.46 60.27 -14.59
N LEU A 5 25.76 59.19 -15.33
CA LEU A 5 25.22 57.83 -15.23
C LEU A 5 24.54 57.50 -13.88
N LEU A 6 23.33 56.92 -13.94
CA LEU A 6 22.94 55.88 -12.98
C LEU A 6 21.97 54.90 -13.68
N LEU A 7 22.55 53.84 -14.23
CA LEU A 7 21.82 52.69 -14.78
C LEU A 7 21.59 51.72 -13.60
N ILE A 8 20.39 51.72 -13.01
CA ILE A 8 20.02 50.74 -11.98
C ILE A 8 19.52 49.49 -12.72
N ALA A 9 20.40 48.50 -12.85
CA ALA A 9 20.02 47.15 -13.23
C ALA A 9 19.30 46.49 -12.04
N PHE A 10 17.99 46.30 -12.18
CA PHE A 10 17.17 45.53 -11.25
C PHE A 10 17.49 44.03 -11.45
N PHE A 11 18.42 43.51 -10.64
CA PHE A 11 18.63 42.06 -10.54
C PHE A 11 17.46 41.48 -9.74
N LEU A 12 16.43 41.01 -10.43
CA LEU A 12 15.39 40.15 -9.88
C LEU A 12 16.03 38.81 -9.53
N VAL A 13 16.56 38.71 -8.31
CA VAL A 13 16.91 37.43 -7.71
C VAL A 13 15.59 36.73 -7.38
N PHE A 14 15.10 35.92 -8.32
CA PHE A 14 14.13 34.88 -8.02
C PHE A 14 14.84 33.86 -7.10
N THR A 15 14.82 34.11 -5.80
CA THR A 15 15.00 33.02 -4.85
C THR A 15 13.75 32.15 -4.97
N SER A 16 13.84 31.07 -5.74
CA SER A 16 12.94 29.95 -5.58
C SER A 16 13.08 29.48 -4.14
N ILE A 17 12.18 29.94 -3.27
CA ILE A 17 12.01 29.37 -1.94
C ILE A 17 11.52 27.96 -2.23
N SER A 18 12.45 27.01 -2.23
CA SER A 18 12.12 25.61 -2.15
C SER A 18 11.47 25.41 -0.79
N ILE A 19 10.15 25.59 -0.74
CA ILE A 19 9.33 25.07 0.35
C ILE A 19 9.35 23.56 0.12
N TYR A 20 10.35 22.92 0.73
CA TYR A 20 10.48 21.49 0.75
C TYR A 20 9.41 20.95 1.71
N ALA A 21 8.40 20.28 1.15
CA ALA A 21 7.74 19.19 1.84
C ALA A 21 8.79 18.08 2.08
N GLN A 22 8.64 17.30 3.14
CA GLN A 22 9.59 16.30 3.61
C GLN A 22 10.20 15.46 2.48
N GLU A 23 11.51 15.60 2.26
CA GLU A 23 12.23 14.89 1.18
C GLU A 23 12.48 13.40 1.48
N ALA A 24 12.35 12.99 2.74
CA ALA A 24 12.67 11.64 3.19
C ALA A 24 11.45 10.96 3.79
N SER A 25 11.12 9.76 3.31
CA SER A 25 10.07 8.91 3.87
C SER A 25 10.33 8.69 5.37
N ILE A 26 9.36 8.98 6.24
CA ILE A 26 9.49 8.67 7.66
C ILE A 26 9.48 7.15 7.83
N LYS A 27 10.61 6.60 8.27
CA LYS A 27 10.72 5.18 8.60
C LYS A 27 10.35 4.97 10.07
N TYR A 28 9.33 4.17 10.31
CA TYR A 28 8.96 3.71 11.64
C TYR A 28 9.46 2.28 11.86
N GLU A 29 10.21 2.06 12.91
CA GLU A 29 10.54 0.72 13.36
C GLU A 29 9.28 0.08 13.97
N SER A 30 8.80 -0.99 13.34
CA SER A 30 7.63 -1.74 13.81
C SER A 30 8.01 -2.95 14.68
N ASN A 31 9.23 -2.96 15.21
CA ASN A 31 9.79 -4.04 16.04
C ASN A 31 9.56 -5.44 15.42
N GLY A 32 9.77 -5.57 14.11
CA GLY A 32 9.59 -6.83 13.37
C GLY A 32 8.13 -7.27 13.14
N LYS A 33 7.13 -6.45 13.46
CA LYS A 33 5.70 -6.82 13.33
C LYS A 33 5.01 -6.24 12.08
N THR A 34 5.76 -5.68 11.14
CA THR A 34 5.23 -4.89 10.00
C THR A 34 4.15 -5.63 9.20
N THR A 35 4.42 -6.89 8.84
CA THR A 35 3.53 -7.69 7.98
C THR A 35 2.25 -8.11 8.71
N THR A 36 2.37 -8.58 9.96
CA THR A 36 1.23 -8.98 10.79
C THR A 36 0.36 -7.79 11.20
N LEU A 37 0.98 -6.64 11.47
CA LEU A 37 0.27 -5.39 11.73
C LEU A 37 -0.49 -4.93 10.49
N ARG A 38 0.08 -5.09 9.30
CA ARG A 38 -0.59 -4.68 8.06
C ARG A 38 -1.75 -5.60 7.67
N SER A 39 -1.62 -6.91 7.81
CA SER A 39 -2.67 -7.84 7.36
C SER A 39 -3.90 -7.90 8.26
N SER A 40 -3.78 -7.51 9.53
CA SER A 40 -4.86 -7.63 10.52
C SER A 40 -5.42 -6.30 11.03
N ASN A 41 -4.89 -5.17 10.54
CA ASN A 41 -5.31 -3.85 10.98
C ASN A 41 -6.52 -3.36 10.18
N PRO A 42 -7.59 -2.89 10.84
CA PRO A 42 -8.78 -2.39 10.15
C PRO A 42 -8.47 -1.21 9.22
N PHE A 43 -7.39 -0.48 9.47
CA PHE A 43 -6.95 0.66 8.68
C PHE A 43 -5.92 0.30 7.59
N ALA A 44 -5.67 -0.98 7.33
CA ALA A 44 -4.60 -1.42 6.43
C ALA A 44 -4.63 -0.77 5.03
N LYS A 45 -5.83 -0.49 4.50
CA LYS A 45 -6.00 0.16 3.19
C LYS A 45 -5.40 1.57 3.16
N PHE A 46 -5.41 2.28 4.29
CA PHE A 46 -4.82 3.61 4.43
C PHE A 46 -3.30 3.60 4.54
N PHE A 47 -2.64 2.47 4.80
CA PHE A 47 -1.19 2.45 4.97
C PHE A 47 -0.47 2.83 3.68
N GLY A 48 0.54 3.69 3.77
CA GLY A 48 1.36 4.16 2.65
C GLY A 48 1.31 5.68 2.52
N GLU A 49 1.77 6.16 1.37
CA GLU A 49 1.84 7.57 1.03
C GLU A 49 0.70 7.96 0.09
N TRP A 50 0.16 9.17 0.28
CA TRP A 50 -1.02 9.67 -0.41
C TRP A 50 -0.81 11.12 -0.84
N THR A 51 -1.42 11.49 -1.97
CA THR A 51 -1.48 12.86 -2.49
C THR A 51 -2.87 13.16 -3.04
N LEU A 52 -3.19 14.42 -3.26
CA LEU A 52 -4.41 14.82 -3.97
C LEU A 52 -4.31 14.48 -5.45
N LYS A 53 -5.36 13.87 -5.99
CA LYS A 53 -5.49 13.57 -7.41
C LYS A 53 -5.53 14.88 -8.19
N ASP A 54 -4.58 15.07 -9.09
CA ASP A 54 -4.45 16.29 -9.90
C ASP A 54 -4.39 17.58 -9.06
N ASP A 55 -3.98 17.49 -7.79
CA ASP A 55 -4.05 18.56 -6.78
C ASP A 55 -5.46 19.12 -6.53
N ASP A 56 -6.52 18.43 -6.96
CA ASP A 56 -7.90 18.93 -6.91
C ASP A 56 -8.49 18.94 -5.51
N TRP A 57 -9.10 20.07 -5.16
CA TRP A 57 -9.83 20.28 -3.92
C TRP A 57 -11.08 21.12 -4.15
N ARG A 58 -12.16 20.79 -3.44
CA ARG A 58 -13.41 21.57 -3.47
C ARG A 58 -13.85 21.92 -2.06
N GLN A 59 -14.40 23.12 -1.88
CA GLN A 59 -14.80 23.60 -0.55
C GLN A 59 -15.94 24.63 -0.61
N ASN A 60 -16.57 24.83 0.54
CA ASN A 60 -17.49 25.94 0.79
C ASN A 60 -17.30 26.45 2.22
N TRP A 61 -16.99 27.74 2.37
CA TRP A 61 -16.78 28.43 3.65
C TRP A 61 -17.87 29.47 3.98
N GLY A 62 -19.05 29.33 3.40
CA GLY A 62 -20.22 30.20 3.65
C GLY A 62 -20.68 30.99 2.42
N GLY A 63 -20.14 30.65 1.24
CA GLY A 63 -20.44 31.27 -0.04
C GLY A 63 -20.78 30.22 -1.11
N GLU A 64 -20.28 30.43 -2.33
CA GLU A 64 -20.40 29.44 -3.40
C GLU A 64 -19.39 28.30 -3.23
N THR A 65 -19.57 27.23 -3.99
CA THR A 65 -18.58 26.13 -4.02
C THR A 65 -17.35 26.59 -4.80
N GLU A 66 -16.20 26.55 -4.14
CA GLU A 66 -14.91 26.85 -4.71
C GLU A 66 -14.22 25.56 -5.17
N TYR A 67 -13.51 25.66 -6.29
CA TYR A 67 -12.61 24.63 -6.81
C TYR A 67 -11.20 25.21 -6.81
N ILE A 68 -10.32 24.63 -6.02
CA ILE A 68 -8.95 25.11 -5.84
C ILE A 68 -7.96 23.97 -6.06
N LYS A 69 -6.70 24.33 -6.27
CA LYS A 69 -5.59 23.39 -6.35
C LYS A 69 -4.74 23.48 -5.09
N ILE A 70 -4.41 22.34 -4.47
CA ILE A 70 -3.50 22.25 -3.31
C ILE A 70 -2.28 21.42 -3.74
N PRO A 71 -1.31 22.03 -4.43
CA PRO A 71 -0.15 21.31 -4.92
C PRO A 71 0.69 20.79 -3.77
N LYS A 72 1.31 19.63 -3.98
CA LYS A 72 2.23 18.99 -3.01
C LYS A 72 1.57 18.62 -1.68
N HIS A 73 0.26 18.42 -1.65
CA HIS A 73 -0.36 17.77 -0.50
C HIS A 73 0.21 16.36 -0.36
N HIS A 74 0.81 16.03 0.78
CA HIS A 74 1.36 14.70 1.04
C HIS A 74 0.84 14.17 2.37
N THR A 75 0.56 12.87 2.42
CA THR A 75 0.12 12.22 3.65
C THR A 75 0.74 10.84 3.76
N VAL A 76 1.44 10.61 4.86
CA VAL A 76 2.05 9.32 5.17
C VAL A 76 1.26 8.67 6.29
N SER A 77 0.74 7.48 6.06
CA SER A 77 -0.06 6.74 7.03
C SER A 77 0.56 5.40 7.34
N ALA A 78 0.67 5.06 8.62
CA ALA A 78 1.28 3.82 9.08
C ALA A 78 0.61 3.28 10.35
N GLY A 79 0.61 1.95 10.51
CA GLY A 79 0.27 1.32 11.77
C GLY A 79 1.37 1.52 12.80
N ILE A 80 1.00 1.82 14.05
CA ILE A 80 1.97 2.03 15.13
C ILE A 80 1.69 1.11 16.31
N ASN A 81 2.70 0.33 16.72
CA ASN A 81 2.73 -0.53 17.92
C ASN A 81 1.69 -1.69 18.00
N THR A 82 0.42 -1.45 17.66
CA THR A 82 -0.68 -2.42 17.76
C THR A 82 -1.41 -2.58 16.43
N LYS A 83 -2.12 -3.70 16.27
CA LYS A 83 -2.93 -3.98 15.07
C LYS A 83 -4.20 -3.12 14.97
N ASN A 84 -4.48 -2.25 15.93
CA ASN A 84 -5.72 -1.48 15.98
C ASN A 84 -5.47 0.02 15.90
N THR A 85 -4.30 0.45 15.45
CA THR A 85 -3.89 1.86 15.49
C THR A 85 -3.30 2.29 14.17
N LEU A 86 -3.48 3.56 13.84
CA LEU A 86 -2.89 4.22 12.69
C LEU A 86 -2.45 5.63 13.10
N ILE A 87 -1.31 6.07 12.57
CA ILE A 87 -0.92 7.47 12.56
C ILE A 87 -0.83 7.93 11.10
N SER A 88 -1.40 9.09 10.81
CA SER A 88 -1.18 9.84 9.58
C SER A 88 -0.42 11.12 9.88
N ILE A 89 0.57 11.42 9.07
CA ILE A 89 1.23 12.72 9.05
C ILE A 89 0.83 13.39 7.74
N ILE A 90 0.29 14.59 7.85
CA ILE A 90 -0.11 15.43 6.72
C ILE A 90 0.97 16.50 6.61
N ASP A 91 1.73 16.42 5.53
CA ASP A 91 2.80 17.35 5.21
C ASP A 91 2.52 17.93 3.82
N GLY A 92 2.41 19.23 3.71
CA GLY A 92 2.05 19.90 2.48
C GLY A 92 1.98 21.41 2.67
N PRO A 93 1.26 22.14 1.80
CA PRO A 93 0.89 23.50 2.12
C PRO A 93 0.15 23.54 3.46
N GLU A 94 0.52 24.50 4.32
CA GLU A 94 -0.11 24.65 5.64
C GLU A 94 -1.65 24.66 5.56
N PRO A 95 -2.36 24.06 6.54
CA PRO A 95 -1.82 23.59 7.81
C PRO A 95 -1.25 22.16 7.76
N ASN A 96 -0.02 22.01 8.23
CA ASN A 96 0.58 20.71 8.51
C ASN A 96 -0.05 20.09 9.76
N GLY A 97 -0.03 18.77 9.88
CA GLY A 97 -0.65 18.13 11.02
C GLY A 97 -0.46 16.62 11.11
N HIS A 98 -1.09 16.05 12.12
CA HIS A 98 -1.13 14.62 12.30
C HIS A 98 -2.49 14.16 12.80
N ILE A 99 -2.83 12.92 12.45
CA ILE A 99 -4.04 12.23 12.86
C ILE A 99 -3.62 10.91 13.50
N PHE A 100 -4.26 10.57 14.62
CA PHE A 100 -4.18 9.27 15.25
C PHE A 100 -5.56 8.63 15.29
N TRP A 101 -5.64 7.38 14.82
CA TRP A 101 -6.82 6.54 14.91
C TRP A 101 -6.56 5.32 15.79
N SER A 102 -7.55 4.99 16.63
CA SER A 102 -7.58 3.76 17.40
C SER A 102 -8.91 3.04 17.21
N TYR A 103 -8.86 1.76 16.87
CA TYR A 103 -10.03 0.91 16.70
C TYR A 103 -10.28 0.06 17.95
N ASN A 104 -11.51 0.09 18.45
CA ASN A 104 -11.94 -0.79 19.52
C ASN A 104 -12.60 -2.05 18.92
N PRO A 105 -11.97 -3.23 18.97
CA PRO A 105 -12.52 -4.44 18.35
C PRO A 105 -13.80 -4.95 19.04
N ASN A 106 -14.08 -4.52 20.27
CA ASN A 106 -15.26 -4.92 21.04
C ASN A 106 -16.48 -4.05 20.67
N THR A 107 -16.30 -2.74 20.55
CA THR A 107 -17.41 -1.81 20.21
C THR A 107 -17.52 -1.53 18.72
N LYS A 108 -16.51 -1.92 17.93
CA LYS A 108 -16.39 -1.62 16.49
C LYS A 108 -16.30 -0.11 16.19
N GLU A 109 -15.94 0.69 17.19
CA GLU A 109 -15.75 2.14 17.05
C GLU A 109 -14.30 2.50 16.71
N VAL A 110 -14.14 3.59 15.95
CA VAL A 110 -12.87 4.26 15.69
C VAL A 110 -12.84 5.54 16.52
N TYR A 111 -11.76 5.75 17.27
CA TYR A 111 -11.47 6.96 18.02
C TYR A 111 -10.46 7.80 17.23
N HIS A 112 -10.72 9.09 17.10
CA HIS A 112 -9.91 10.03 16.34
C HIS A 112 -9.33 11.10 17.25
N LEU A 113 -8.04 11.39 17.06
CA LEU A 113 -7.36 12.56 17.58
C LEU A 113 -6.55 13.21 16.45
N SER A 114 -6.52 14.53 16.38
CA SER A 114 -5.71 15.24 15.40
C SER A 114 -5.24 16.59 15.91
N SER A 115 -4.12 17.05 15.36
CA SER A 115 -3.60 18.40 15.55
C SER A 115 -3.17 18.96 14.20
N PHE A 116 -3.60 20.18 13.89
CA PHE A 116 -3.25 20.89 12.65
C PHE A 116 -2.81 22.32 12.97
N GLY A 117 -1.64 22.71 12.44
CA GLY A 117 -0.97 23.97 12.79
C GLY A 117 -0.80 24.15 14.30
N ASP A 118 -0.83 25.40 14.74
CA ASP A 118 -0.57 25.74 16.16
C ASP A 118 -1.81 25.71 17.06
N ILE A 119 -3.01 25.71 16.48
CA ILE A 119 -4.24 26.05 17.23
C ILE A 119 -5.42 25.09 16.99
N ARG A 120 -5.32 24.15 16.04
CA ARG A 120 -6.48 23.35 15.64
C ARG A 120 -6.33 21.90 16.10
N ALA A 121 -6.72 21.64 17.35
CA ALA A 121 -6.92 20.28 17.84
C ALA A 121 -8.31 19.77 17.45
N GLY A 122 -8.41 18.48 17.15
CA GLY A 122 -9.65 17.81 16.81
C GLY A 122 -9.76 16.45 17.47
N HIS A 123 -10.98 16.08 17.88
CA HIS A 123 -11.24 14.77 18.45
C HIS A 123 -12.63 14.29 18.05
N GLY A 124 -12.84 12.98 18.11
CA GLY A 124 -14.15 12.41 17.86
C GLY A 124 -14.12 10.91 17.72
N LYS A 125 -15.20 10.37 17.15
CA LYS A 125 -15.33 8.94 16.95
C LYS A 125 -16.23 8.60 15.78
N GLY A 126 -16.18 7.35 15.37
CA GLY A 126 -17.03 6.83 14.31
C GLY A 126 -16.83 5.35 14.07
N THR A 127 -16.97 4.93 12.82
CA THR A 127 -17.00 3.52 12.43
C THR A 127 -16.28 3.31 11.11
N ILE A 128 -15.72 2.12 10.95
CA ILE A 128 -15.20 1.61 9.68
C ILE A 128 -16.03 0.42 9.24
N ASP A 129 -16.41 0.37 7.97
CA ASP A 129 -17.18 -0.75 7.40
C ASP A 129 -16.26 -1.84 6.83
N ASP A 130 -16.86 -2.94 6.36
CA ASP A 130 -16.12 -4.07 5.79
C ASP A 130 -15.40 -3.74 4.46
N ASN A 131 -15.79 -2.65 3.78
CA ASN A 131 -15.09 -2.14 2.60
C ASN A 131 -13.88 -1.26 2.97
N GLY A 132 -13.72 -0.95 4.26
CA GLY A 132 -12.72 -0.04 4.80
C GLY A 132 -13.11 1.44 4.72
N ASN A 133 -14.37 1.76 4.40
CA ASN A 133 -14.85 3.13 4.40
C ASN A 133 -14.98 3.62 5.84
N LEU A 134 -14.46 4.81 6.11
CA LEU A 134 -14.42 5.38 7.44
C LEU A 134 -15.38 6.57 7.53
N ARG A 135 -16.22 6.59 8.56
CA ARG A 135 -17.08 7.73 8.87
C ARG A 135 -16.85 8.18 10.30
N LEU A 136 -16.51 9.45 10.50
CA LEU A 136 -16.18 10.04 11.81
C LEU A 136 -17.03 11.27 12.10
N LYS A 137 -17.52 11.41 13.34
CA LYS A 137 -18.12 12.64 13.87
C LYS A 137 -17.07 13.32 14.76
N LEU A 138 -16.59 14.48 14.34
CA LEU A 138 -15.44 15.19 14.91
C LEU A 138 -15.82 16.59 15.40
N SER A 139 -15.23 17.01 16.51
CA SER A 139 -15.25 18.39 16.99
C SER A 139 -13.83 18.97 16.91
N PHE A 140 -13.74 20.27 16.60
CA PHE A 140 -12.47 20.98 16.47
C PHE A 140 -12.46 22.23 17.34
N GLU A 141 -11.29 22.53 17.90
CA GLU A 141 -11.04 23.84 18.51
C GLU A 141 -11.12 24.95 17.45
N GLY A 142 -11.67 26.09 17.85
CA GLY A 142 -11.92 27.24 16.97
C GLY A 142 -13.23 27.19 16.17
N GLU A 143 -13.95 26.06 16.17
CA GLU A 143 -15.28 26.01 15.55
C GLU A 143 -16.39 26.56 16.48
N PRO A 144 -17.51 27.07 15.94
CA PRO A 144 -18.60 27.57 16.75
C PRO A 144 -19.12 26.53 17.75
N LYS A 145 -19.45 26.98 18.97
CA LYS A 145 -19.89 26.07 20.02
C LYS A 145 -21.10 25.24 19.60
N GLY A 146 -20.98 23.92 19.71
CA GLY A 146 -22.04 22.97 19.39
C GLY A 146 -22.06 22.54 17.93
N THR A 147 -21.17 23.03 17.07
CA THR A 147 -20.97 22.46 15.74
C THR A 147 -20.04 21.24 15.79
N TYR A 148 -20.15 20.42 14.77
CA TYR A 148 -19.25 19.30 14.55
C TYR A 148 -19.12 19.04 13.04
N ARG A 149 -18.15 18.22 12.66
CA ARG A 149 -17.96 17.78 11.28
C ARG A 149 -18.18 16.29 11.14
N VAL A 150 -18.76 15.86 10.04
CA VAL A 150 -18.77 14.46 9.61
C VAL A 150 -17.73 14.30 8.52
N TYR A 151 -16.73 13.48 8.79
CA TYR A 151 -15.74 13.07 7.81
C TYR A 151 -16.13 11.72 7.25
N THR A 152 -16.06 11.58 5.94
CA THR A 152 -16.25 10.32 5.23
C THR A 152 -15.05 10.08 4.32
N TYR A 153 -14.46 8.89 4.45
CA TYR A 153 -13.42 8.37 3.58
C TYR A 153 -14.03 7.20 2.82
N THR A 154 -14.24 7.37 1.51
CA THR A 154 -14.93 6.39 0.66
C THR A 154 -13.95 5.84 -0.36
N TRP A 155 -13.68 4.54 -0.32
CA TRP A 155 -12.80 3.87 -1.27
C TRP A 155 -13.43 3.81 -2.66
N LEU A 156 -12.69 4.31 -3.65
CA LEU A 156 -13.06 4.22 -5.07
C LEU A 156 -12.33 3.05 -5.73
N THR A 157 -11.05 2.85 -5.36
CA THR A 157 -10.23 1.70 -5.76
C THR A 157 -9.33 1.27 -4.59
N ASN A 158 -8.35 0.38 -4.81
CA ASN A 158 -7.33 0.07 -3.78
C ASN A 158 -6.29 1.18 -3.58
N ASP A 159 -6.20 2.11 -4.53
CA ASP A 159 -5.22 3.20 -4.58
C ASP A 159 -5.87 4.58 -4.67
N GLU A 160 -7.19 4.67 -4.51
CA GLU A 160 -7.93 5.93 -4.55
C GLU A 160 -9.09 5.93 -3.56
N TYR A 161 -9.22 7.00 -2.78
CA TYR A 161 -10.39 7.27 -1.94
C TYR A 161 -10.82 8.74 -2.04
N GLU A 162 -12.11 9.00 -1.84
CA GLU A 162 -12.64 10.35 -1.64
C GLU A 162 -12.65 10.66 -0.14
N LEU A 163 -12.09 11.80 0.24
CA LEU A 163 -12.31 12.42 1.54
C LEU A 163 -13.37 13.51 1.39
N LYS A 164 -14.36 13.52 2.28
CA LYS A 164 -15.33 14.61 2.39
C LYS A 164 -15.57 14.96 3.85
N SER A 165 -15.65 16.24 4.16
CA SER A 165 -15.96 16.79 5.47
C SER A 165 -17.13 17.75 5.33
N GLU A 166 -18.21 17.52 6.07
CA GLU A 166 -19.39 18.40 6.13
C GLU A 166 -19.61 18.87 7.57
N GLN A 167 -19.87 20.16 7.76
CA GLN A 167 -20.18 20.70 9.08
C GLN A 167 -21.69 20.67 9.35
N PHE A 168 -22.02 20.36 10.60
CA PHE A 168 -23.37 20.32 11.14
C PHE A 168 -23.49 21.22 12.36
N ASP A 169 -24.67 21.78 12.55
CA ASP A 169 -25.02 22.54 13.74
C ASP A 169 -25.37 21.63 14.93
N LYS A 170 -25.69 22.25 16.06
CA LYS A 170 -26.10 21.56 17.29
C LYS A 170 -27.40 20.76 17.18
N ASN A 171 -28.18 20.94 16.11
CA ASN A 171 -29.43 20.26 15.84
C ASN A 171 -29.27 19.21 14.72
N ASP A 172 -28.02 18.81 14.44
CA ASP A 172 -27.64 17.88 13.37
C ASP A 172 -28.11 18.32 11.96
N LYS A 173 -28.23 19.65 11.72
CA LYS A 173 -28.51 20.20 10.39
C LYS A 173 -27.22 20.59 9.68
N PRO A 174 -27.04 20.26 8.39
CA PRO A 174 -25.89 20.73 7.61
C PRO A 174 -25.84 22.26 7.59
N THR A 175 -24.67 22.83 7.85
CA THR A 175 -24.48 24.29 7.78
C THR A 175 -24.22 24.79 6.36
N GLY A 176 -24.00 23.87 5.42
CA GLY A 176 -23.53 24.15 4.05
C GLY A 176 -22.01 24.23 3.94
N LEU A 177 -21.27 24.28 5.06
CA LEU A 177 -19.81 24.31 5.03
C LEU A 177 -19.25 22.91 4.79
N PHE A 178 -18.37 22.78 3.80
CA PHE A 178 -17.75 21.49 3.49
C PHE A 178 -16.39 21.65 2.84
N TYR A 179 -15.63 20.56 2.78
CA TYR A 179 -14.54 20.39 1.83
C TYR A 179 -14.37 18.92 1.44
N ALA A 180 -13.76 18.68 0.27
CA ALA A 180 -13.52 17.34 -0.23
C ALA A 180 -12.38 17.31 -1.25
N GLY A 181 -11.80 16.12 -1.42
CA GLY A 181 -10.79 15.83 -2.43
C GLY A 181 -10.63 14.33 -2.64
N ASN A 182 -10.16 13.94 -3.82
CA ASN A 182 -9.79 12.56 -4.10
C ASN A 182 -8.30 12.39 -3.81
N PHE A 183 -7.98 11.36 -3.04
CA PHE A 183 -6.62 11.02 -2.69
C PHE A 183 -6.19 9.80 -3.48
N ILE A 184 -5.02 9.88 -4.09
CA ILE A 184 -4.37 8.78 -4.79
C ILE A 184 -3.11 8.38 -4.05
N ARG A 185 -2.80 7.08 -4.08
CA ARG A 185 -1.58 6.56 -3.50
C ARG A 185 -0.37 7.09 -4.29
N VAL A 186 0.62 7.63 -3.60
CA VAL A 186 1.90 7.98 -4.22
C VAL A 186 2.59 6.69 -4.62
N LYS A 187 2.84 6.54 -5.92
CA LYS A 187 3.54 5.38 -6.46
C LYS A 187 5.04 5.57 -6.21
N VAL A 188 5.61 4.76 -5.33
CA VAL A 188 7.07 4.60 -5.28
C VAL A 188 7.47 3.87 -6.56
N PRO A 189 8.46 4.37 -7.33
CA PRO A 189 8.98 3.65 -8.49
C PRO A 189 9.30 2.19 -8.12
N GLY A 190 8.67 1.24 -8.82
CA GLY A 190 8.82 -0.20 -8.57
C GLY A 190 7.77 -0.83 -7.65
N ASP A 191 6.94 -0.08 -6.92
CA ASP A 191 5.90 -0.67 -6.05
C ASP A 191 4.76 -1.33 -6.84
N ASP A 192 4.38 -0.78 -7.98
CA ASP A 192 3.43 -1.42 -8.90
C ASP A 192 3.96 -2.79 -9.34
N ILE A 193 5.24 -2.85 -9.70
CA ILE A 193 5.92 -4.08 -10.10
C ILE A 193 5.97 -5.08 -8.93
N LYS A 194 6.34 -4.63 -7.73
CA LYS A 194 6.31 -5.49 -6.53
C LYS A 194 4.92 -6.09 -6.32
N ARG A 195 3.85 -5.29 -6.42
CA ARG A 195 2.47 -5.78 -6.28
C ARG A 195 2.10 -6.79 -7.35
N GLU A 196 2.50 -6.56 -8.60
CA GLU A 196 2.28 -7.52 -9.69
C GLU A 196 3.04 -8.84 -9.48
N VAL A 197 4.28 -8.78 -8.98
CA VAL A 197 5.10 -9.95 -8.65
C VAL A 197 4.51 -10.72 -7.47
N LEU A 198 4.07 -10.02 -6.43
CA LEU A 198 3.37 -10.63 -5.29
C LEU A 198 2.10 -11.35 -5.73
N LYS A 199 1.30 -10.71 -6.60
CA LYS A 199 0.11 -11.32 -7.20
C LYS A 199 0.46 -12.53 -8.06
N HIS A 200 1.56 -12.49 -8.82
CA HIS A 200 2.07 -13.65 -9.54
C HIS A 200 2.39 -14.81 -8.59
N GLY A 201 3.08 -14.53 -7.48
CA GLY A 201 3.38 -15.48 -6.41
C GLY A 201 2.13 -16.10 -5.78
N GLU A 202 1.08 -15.31 -5.57
CA GLU A 202 -0.21 -15.81 -5.05
C GLU A 202 -0.88 -16.78 -6.03
N ILE A 203 -0.99 -16.38 -7.31
CA ILE A 203 -1.66 -17.19 -8.34
C ILE A 203 -0.92 -18.50 -8.57
N ILE A 204 0.43 -18.50 -8.60
CA ILE A 204 1.19 -19.73 -8.79
C ILE A 204 1.01 -20.69 -7.60
N ARG A 205 1.04 -20.20 -6.36
CA ARG A 205 0.80 -21.04 -5.16
C ARG A 205 -0.60 -21.62 -5.14
N GLU A 206 -1.61 -20.84 -5.53
CA GLU A 206 -2.98 -21.32 -5.67
C GLU A 206 -3.07 -22.42 -6.75
N ALA A 207 -2.41 -22.23 -7.90
CA ALA A 207 -2.37 -23.23 -8.96
C ALA A 207 -1.72 -24.54 -8.50
N PHE A 208 -0.64 -24.47 -7.71
CA PHE A 208 -0.05 -25.65 -7.06
C PHE A 208 -1.03 -26.37 -6.13
N SER A 209 -1.77 -25.62 -5.30
CA SER A 209 -2.75 -26.22 -4.38
C SER A 209 -3.90 -26.93 -5.10
N LYS A 210 -4.27 -26.46 -6.30
CA LYS A 210 -5.32 -27.04 -7.14
C LYS A 210 -4.81 -28.08 -8.14
N ALA A 211 -3.50 -28.34 -8.16
CA ALA A 211 -2.84 -29.13 -9.21
C ALA A 211 -3.16 -28.66 -10.64
N ASP A 212 -3.35 -27.34 -10.82
CA ASP A 212 -3.65 -26.72 -12.11
C ASP A 212 -2.37 -26.55 -12.95
N ILE A 213 -2.06 -27.60 -13.70
CA ILE A 213 -0.82 -27.69 -14.47
C ILE A 213 -0.74 -26.66 -15.60
N GLU A 214 -1.87 -26.25 -16.18
CA GLU A 214 -1.88 -25.29 -17.29
C GLU A 214 -1.62 -23.87 -16.77
N THR A 215 -2.23 -23.51 -15.64
CA THR A 215 -1.90 -22.24 -14.97
C THR A 215 -0.43 -22.22 -14.56
N ILE A 216 0.07 -23.28 -13.91
CA ILE A 216 1.51 -23.40 -13.59
C ILE A 216 2.36 -23.22 -14.85
N ARG A 217 2.03 -23.92 -15.95
CA ARG A 217 2.77 -23.86 -17.22
C ARG A 217 2.83 -22.44 -17.79
N SER A 218 1.71 -21.72 -17.79
CA SER A 218 1.61 -20.34 -18.31
C SER A 218 2.37 -19.29 -17.48
N LEU A 219 2.58 -19.55 -16.19
CA LEU A 219 3.31 -18.67 -15.28
C LEU A 219 4.85 -18.85 -15.35
N HIS A 220 5.34 -19.84 -16.10
CA HIS A 220 6.77 -20.03 -16.33
C HIS A 220 7.16 -19.59 -17.73
N HIS A 221 8.31 -18.93 -17.89
CA HIS A 221 8.83 -18.56 -19.20
C HIS A 221 9.22 -19.83 -20.00
N PRO A 222 9.11 -19.87 -21.35
CA PRO A 222 9.53 -21.04 -22.13
C PRO A 222 10.96 -21.49 -21.84
N GLU A 223 11.85 -20.52 -21.57
CA GLU A 223 13.27 -20.70 -21.26
C GLU A 223 13.59 -20.73 -19.76
N VAL A 224 12.60 -21.04 -18.90
CA VAL A 224 12.83 -21.11 -17.46
C VAL A 224 13.93 -22.12 -17.13
N ILE A 225 14.78 -21.78 -16.16
CA ILE A 225 15.74 -22.73 -15.58
C ILE A 225 15.48 -22.78 -14.08
N LYS A 226 15.25 -23.99 -13.53
CA LYS A 226 15.08 -24.20 -12.10
C LYS A 226 16.12 -25.17 -11.56
N ALA A 227 16.82 -24.76 -10.51
CA ALA A 227 17.65 -25.64 -9.70
C ALA A 227 16.85 -26.03 -8.44
N LEU A 228 16.27 -27.23 -8.44
CA LEU A 228 15.43 -27.74 -7.35
C LEU A 228 16.25 -28.49 -6.27
N GLY A 229 17.51 -28.78 -6.57
CA GLY A 229 18.50 -29.37 -5.69
C GLY A 229 19.89 -29.33 -6.34
N TYR A 230 20.93 -29.76 -5.61
CA TYR A 230 22.33 -29.62 -6.07
C TYR A 230 22.60 -30.23 -7.47
N ASN A 231 22.01 -31.41 -7.75
CA ASN A 231 22.11 -32.09 -9.04
C ASN A 231 20.79 -32.12 -9.82
N ASP A 232 19.78 -31.34 -9.42
CA ASP A 232 18.48 -31.35 -10.06
C ASP A 232 18.18 -30.01 -10.74
N ILE A 233 18.52 -29.93 -12.02
CA ILE A 233 18.30 -28.76 -12.87
C ILE A 233 17.25 -29.12 -13.93
N LYS A 234 16.19 -28.31 -14.01
CA LYS A 234 15.18 -28.38 -15.07
C LYS A 234 15.40 -27.23 -16.05
N ASN A 235 15.68 -27.56 -17.31
CA ASN A 235 15.90 -26.60 -18.38
C ASN A 235 14.67 -26.55 -19.30
N GLY A 236 14.02 -25.40 -19.35
CA GLY A 236 12.83 -25.14 -20.15
C GLY A 236 11.52 -25.45 -19.42
N ARG A 237 10.45 -24.78 -19.86
CA ARG A 237 9.09 -24.88 -19.30
C ARG A 237 8.59 -26.33 -19.27
N GLU A 238 8.78 -27.07 -20.35
CA GLU A 238 8.29 -28.44 -20.44
C GLU A 238 9.03 -29.40 -19.49
N ALA A 239 10.32 -29.19 -19.24
CA ALA A 239 11.06 -29.98 -18.26
C ALA A 239 10.55 -29.73 -16.83
N VAL A 240 10.29 -28.45 -16.50
CA VAL A 240 9.67 -28.06 -15.22
C VAL A 240 8.29 -28.71 -15.08
N VAL A 241 7.41 -28.51 -16.06
CA VAL A 241 6.03 -29.03 -16.03
C VAL A 241 6.01 -30.55 -15.96
N SER A 242 6.85 -31.24 -16.74
CA SER A 242 6.95 -32.71 -16.70
C SER A 242 7.29 -33.20 -15.29
N SER A 243 8.30 -32.61 -14.64
CA SER A 243 8.67 -32.99 -13.27
C SER A 243 7.58 -32.74 -12.22
N LEU A 244 6.72 -31.73 -12.46
CA LEU A 244 5.61 -31.40 -11.58
C LEU A 244 4.42 -32.33 -11.75
N ARG A 245 4.18 -32.90 -12.95
CA ARG A 245 3.07 -33.84 -13.17
C ARG A 245 3.17 -35.06 -12.25
N ASP A 246 4.36 -35.63 -12.12
CA ASP A 246 4.58 -36.79 -11.25
C ASP A 246 4.35 -36.41 -9.78
N THR A 247 4.84 -35.25 -9.35
CA THR A 247 4.61 -34.77 -7.98
C THR A 247 3.12 -34.54 -7.71
N LEU A 248 2.43 -33.80 -8.59
CA LEU A 248 1.02 -33.43 -8.40
C LEU A 248 0.05 -34.61 -8.60
N SER A 249 0.44 -35.65 -9.34
CA SER A 249 -0.37 -36.88 -9.45
C SER A 249 -0.32 -37.73 -8.18
N ASN A 250 0.79 -37.67 -7.43
CA ASN A 250 1.00 -38.47 -6.22
C ASN A 250 0.69 -37.72 -4.92
N TYR A 251 0.79 -36.39 -4.91
CA TYR A 251 0.67 -35.58 -3.69
C TYR A 251 -0.31 -34.41 -3.86
N ASN A 252 -0.98 -34.05 -2.76
CA ASN A 252 -1.59 -32.74 -2.57
C ASN A 252 -0.55 -31.82 -1.91
N LEU A 253 -0.29 -30.65 -2.50
CA LEU A 253 0.69 -29.70 -2.00
C LEU A 253 -0.02 -28.50 -1.37
N GLU A 254 0.42 -28.13 -0.16
CA GLU A 254 -0.08 -26.98 0.58
C GLU A 254 1.08 -26.09 1.01
N PHE A 255 1.08 -24.83 0.61
CA PHE A 255 2.03 -23.85 1.14
C PHE A 255 1.61 -23.45 2.55
N ILE A 256 2.38 -23.87 3.55
CA ILE A 256 2.12 -23.55 4.96
C ILE A 256 2.92 -22.34 5.43
N GLU A 257 3.98 -21.97 4.71
CA GLU A 257 4.76 -20.77 4.95
C GLU A 257 5.25 -20.16 3.63
N ASN A 258 5.22 -18.83 3.56
CA ASN A 258 5.76 -18.05 2.45
C ASN A 258 6.15 -16.65 2.98
N GLU A 259 7.33 -16.54 3.58
CA GLU A 259 7.88 -15.27 4.10
C GLU A 259 8.77 -14.64 3.02
N ILE A 260 8.26 -13.57 2.40
CA ILE A 260 9.02 -12.80 1.41
C ILE A 260 9.99 -11.90 2.16
N GLU A 261 11.27 -12.17 2.00
CA GLU A 261 12.35 -11.45 2.69
C GLU A 261 12.75 -10.20 1.93
N ASN A 262 12.76 -10.25 0.59
CA ASN A 262 13.14 -9.13 -0.26
C ASN A 262 12.56 -9.24 -1.67
N ILE A 263 12.27 -8.09 -2.30
CA ILE A 263 12.03 -7.99 -3.74
C ILE A 263 12.85 -6.81 -4.29
N LEU A 264 13.81 -7.11 -5.15
CA LEU A 264 14.53 -6.14 -5.97
C LEU A 264 13.84 -6.01 -7.33
N VAL A 265 13.64 -4.78 -7.81
CA VAL A 265 13.05 -4.49 -9.12
C VAL A 265 14.03 -3.66 -9.93
N GLU A 266 14.34 -4.12 -11.14
CA GLU A 266 15.22 -3.42 -12.08
C GLU A 266 14.60 -3.52 -13.48
N GLY A 267 13.96 -2.43 -13.94
CA GLY A 267 13.28 -2.38 -15.24
C GLY A 267 12.19 -3.46 -15.38
N ASN A 268 12.41 -4.40 -16.30
CA ASN A 268 11.48 -5.50 -16.61
C ASN A 268 11.81 -6.80 -15.86
N ILE A 269 12.70 -6.75 -14.87
CA ILE A 269 13.13 -7.89 -14.05
C ILE A 269 12.76 -7.62 -12.59
N ALA A 270 12.31 -8.67 -11.90
CA ALA A 270 12.17 -8.68 -10.45
C ALA A 270 12.86 -9.90 -9.86
N ILE A 271 13.54 -9.73 -8.73
CA ILE A 271 14.22 -10.81 -8.00
C ILE A 271 13.61 -10.86 -6.61
N GLU A 272 12.92 -11.96 -6.32
CA GLU A 272 12.30 -12.24 -5.03
C GLU A 272 13.16 -13.25 -4.26
N GLN A 273 13.38 -12.99 -2.97
CA GLN A 273 13.94 -13.94 -2.03
C GLN A 273 12.87 -14.30 -1.00
N THR A 274 12.59 -15.59 -0.84
CA THR A 274 11.48 -16.08 -0.03
C THR A 274 11.89 -17.31 0.76
N LYS A 275 11.57 -17.32 2.05
CA LYS A 275 11.51 -18.57 2.83
C LYS A 275 10.15 -19.22 2.63
N PHE A 276 10.14 -20.53 2.49
CA PHE A 276 8.90 -21.26 2.27
C PHE A 276 8.91 -22.60 3.01
N SER A 277 7.70 -23.09 3.25
CA SER A 277 7.43 -24.44 3.72
C SER A 277 6.21 -24.99 2.97
N ILE A 278 6.36 -26.17 2.37
CA ILE A 278 5.32 -26.86 1.61
C ILE A 278 5.05 -28.19 2.30
N LYS A 279 3.80 -28.44 2.66
CA LYS A 279 3.32 -29.73 3.13
C LYS A 279 2.87 -30.57 1.94
N GLY A 280 3.47 -31.73 1.77
CA GLY A 280 3.04 -32.74 0.80
C GLY A 280 2.23 -33.84 1.48
N THR A 281 1.01 -34.09 1.02
CA THR A 281 0.14 -35.16 1.52
C THR A 281 -0.07 -36.22 0.44
N PRO A 282 0.38 -37.47 0.64
CA PRO A 282 0.21 -38.54 -0.33
C PRO A 282 -1.28 -38.80 -0.64
N LYS A 283 -1.64 -38.89 -1.92
CA LYS A 283 -3.03 -39.15 -2.35
C LYS A 283 -3.46 -40.60 -2.12
N GLN A 284 -2.51 -41.53 -2.09
CA GLN A 284 -2.77 -42.97 -1.87
C GLN A 284 -2.75 -43.36 -0.38
N GLY A 285 -2.73 -42.37 0.53
CA GLY A 285 -2.53 -42.60 1.96
C GLY A 285 -1.04 -42.66 2.33
N GLY A 286 -0.75 -42.49 3.61
CA GLY A 286 0.60 -42.35 4.16
C GLY A 286 0.77 -41.07 4.98
N GLU A 287 1.94 -40.93 5.60
CA GLU A 287 2.24 -39.74 6.39
C GLU A 287 2.56 -38.54 5.49
N SER A 288 2.09 -37.36 5.86
CA SER A 288 2.49 -36.10 5.22
C SER A 288 3.96 -35.81 5.50
N PHE A 289 4.62 -35.13 4.56
CA PHE A 289 5.95 -34.57 4.77
C PHE A 289 5.90 -33.03 4.69
N ILE A 290 6.92 -32.39 5.25
CA ILE A 290 7.15 -30.95 5.11
C ILE A 290 8.49 -30.77 4.39
N PHE A 291 8.47 -30.00 3.32
CA PHE A 291 9.65 -29.55 2.61
C PHE A 291 9.79 -28.04 2.81
N SER A 292 10.90 -27.62 3.40
CA SER A 292 11.16 -26.22 3.73
C SER A 292 12.48 -25.77 3.11
N GLY A 293 12.64 -24.46 2.96
CA GLY A 293 13.86 -23.89 2.42
C GLY A 293 13.76 -22.41 2.14
N ARG A 294 14.73 -21.93 1.37
CA ARG A 294 14.76 -20.59 0.81
C ARG A 294 14.86 -20.69 -0.70
N THR A 295 14.16 -19.83 -1.41
CA THR A 295 14.25 -19.72 -2.87
C THR A 295 14.63 -18.30 -3.26
N ILE A 296 15.39 -18.20 -4.35
CA ILE A 296 15.51 -16.95 -5.12
C ILE A 296 14.81 -17.19 -6.45
N VAL A 297 13.79 -16.38 -6.73
CA VAL A 297 13.02 -16.43 -7.97
C VAL A 297 13.29 -15.17 -8.76
N THR A 298 13.70 -15.31 -10.02
CA THR A 298 13.77 -14.21 -10.96
C THR A 298 12.55 -14.26 -11.87
N TYR A 299 11.85 -13.14 -11.93
CA TYR A 299 10.73 -12.90 -12.82
C TYR A 299 11.14 -11.95 -13.94
N ILE A 300 10.54 -12.13 -15.11
CA ILE A 300 10.65 -11.21 -16.25
C ILE A 300 9.25 -10.85 -16.75
N LYS A 301 9.07 -9.61 -17.23
CA LYS A 301 7.85 -9.25 -17.97
C LYS A 301 7.69 -10.16 -19.17
N TYR A 302 6.52 -10.80 -19.28
CA TYR A 302 6.21 -11.74 -20.35
C TYR A 302 4.74 -11.62 -20.69
N ALA A 303 4.44 -11.13 -21.91
CA ALA A 303 3.10 -10.78 -22.33
C ALA A 303 2.15 -11.99 -22.37
N ASP A 304 2.66 -13.19 -22.65
CA ASP A 304 1.82 -14.39 -22.72
C ASP A 304 1.55 -15.01 -21.34
N SER A 305 2.13 -14.46 -20.26
CA SER A 305 1.74 -14.86 -18.91
C SER A 305 0.45 -14.17 -18.50
N PRO A 306 -0.50 -14.87 -17.84
CA PRO A 306 -1.76 -14.27 -17.38
C PRO A 306 -1.58 -13.13 -16.37
N THR A 307 -0.39 -12.98 -15.77
CA THR A 307 -0.07 -11.89 -14.82
C THR A 307 0.83 -10.82 -15.44
N GLY A 308 1.22 -10.97 -16.71
CA GLY A 308 2.25 -10.16 -17.35
C GLY A 308 3.68 -10.41 -16.86
N TRP A 309 3.87 -11.37 -15.95
CA TRP A 309 5.17 -11.78 -15.37
C TRP A 309 5.34 -13.28 -15.44
N ALA A 310 6.54 -13.76 -15.73
CA ALA A 310 6.84 -15.18 -15.71
C ALA A 310 8.13 -15.48 -14.94
N THR A 311 8.16 -16.62 -14.26
CA THR A 311 9.39 -17.14 -13.65
C THR A 311 10.38 -17.52 -14.76
N ILE A 312 11.58 -16.93 -14.74
CA ILE A 312 12.66 -17.21 -15.72
C ILE A 312 13.83 -17.94 -15.07
N ARG A 313 14.12 -17.70 -13.79
CA ARG A 313 15.14 -18.44 -13.04
C ARG A 313 14.62 -18.74 -11.65
N GLU A 314 14.99 -19.89 -11.11
CA GLU A 314 14.78 -20.21 -9.71
C GLU A 314 15.90 -21.09 -9.17
N ILE A 315 16.33 -20.82 -7.95
CA ILE A 315 17.19 -21.72 -7.17
C ILE A 315 16.58 -21.93 -5.80
N ILE A 316 16.41 -23.21 -5.44
CA ILE A 316 15.94 -23.62 -4.13
C ILE A 316 17.13 -24.11 -3.31
N GLN A 317 17.26 -23.57 -2.11
CA GLN A 317 18.13 -24.05 -1.05
C GLN A 317 17.26 -24.72 0.02
N PRO A 318 17.20 -26.07 0.06
CA PRO A 318 16.48 -26.79 1.10
C PRO A 318 16.98 -26.43 2.50
N SER A 319 16.07 -26.42 3.48
CA SER A 319 16.46 -26.49 4.89
C SER A 319 16.96 -27.91 5.18
N ASN A 320 18.09 -28.03 5.86
CA ASN A 320 18.67 -29.31 6.27
C ASN A 320 17.65 -30.22 6.98
#